data_AF-A0A149RVM2-F1
#
_entry.id   AF-A0A149RVM2-F1
#
_cell.length_a   1.000
_cell.length_b   1.000
_cell.length_c   1.000
_cell.angle_alpha   90.00
_cell.angle_beta   90.00
_cell.angle_gamma   90.00
#
_symmetry.space_group_name_H-M   'P 1'
#
loop_
_entity.id
_entity.type
_entity.pdbx_description
1 polymer ?
#
loop_
_entity_poly.entity_id
_entity_poly.type
_entity_poly.pdbx_seq_one_letter_code
_entity_poly.pdbx_strand_id
1 'polypeptide(L)'
;MITPWSQEIDAYVFGRSYQEVEKGNYGSVLKALNGNDPDWKKRELIVMPSHVGSSDISDIQDMIDAAHSAGFDTVAVPIVYYDEDTDNREDLAPALALNWDVRWTISNPWHENPSDQLSAFGNDLWSWISRALVQ
;
A
#
# COMPACT_ATOMS: atom_id res chain seq x y z
N MET A 1 3.95 -11.61 9.65
CA MET A 1 2.47 -11.57 9.50
C MET A 1 1.97 -13.02 9.39
N ILE A 2 0.75 -13.39 9.78
CA ILE A 2 0.26 -14.80 9.67
C ILE A 2 -0.99 -14.86 8.80
N THR A 3 -1.01 -15.75 7.81
CA THR A 3 -2.18 -15.99 6.95
C THR A 3 -3.31 -16.70 7.70
N PRO A 4 -4.56 -16.68 7.18
CA PRO A 4 -5.65 -17.53 7.70
C PRO A 4 -5.33 -19.04 7.72
N TRP A 5 -4.30 -19.48 7.00
CA TRP A 5 -3.83 -20.87 6.98
C TRP A 5 -2.59 -21.11 7.85
N SER A 6 -2.28 -20.19 8.77
CA SER A 6 -1.16 -20.28 9.71
C SER A 6 0.23 -20.26 9.06
N GLN A 7 0.35 -19.74 7.84
CA GLN A 7 1.65 -19.48 7.23
C GLN A 7 2.18 -18.13 7.70
N GLU A 8 3.41 -18.09 8.20
CA GLU A 8 4.11 -16.83 8.46
C GLU A 8 4.55 -16.22 7.13
N ILE A 9 4.21 -14.95 6.92
CA ILE A 9 4.70 -14.11 5.82
C ILE A 9 5.74 -13.17 6.39
N ASP A 10 6.94 -13.20 5.83
CA ASP A 10 7.97 -12.21 6.06
C ASP A 10 7.65 -10.93 5.27
N ALA A 11 7.06 -9.97 5.98
CA ALA A 11 6.55 -8.74 5.39
C ALA A 11 7.23 -7.53 6.03
N TYR A 12 7.58 -6.56 5.18
CA TYR A 12 7.94 -5.22 5.63
C TYR A 12 6.79 -4.25 5.36
N VAL A 13 6.53 -3.34 6.31
CA VAL A 13 5.40 -2.40 6.23
C VAL A 13 5.90 -1.01 6.64
N PHE A 14 5.69 -0.01 5.78
CA PHE A 14 5.77 1.38 6.24
C PHE A 14 4.67 1.63 7.27
N GLY A 15 5.06 2.07 8.47
CA GLY A 15 4.12 2.25 9.58
C GLY A 15 3.06 3.34 9.34
N ARG A 16 3.34 4.28 8.43
CA ARG A 16 2.41 5.33 7.94
C ARG A 16 2.68 5.59 6.46
N SER A 17 1.99 6.54 5.83
CA SER A 17 2.25 6.83 4.43
C SER A 17 3.67 7.37 4.23
N TYR A 18 4.27 7.05 3.08
CA TYR A 18 5.60 7.57 2.72
C TYR A 18 5.65 9.10 2.80
N GLN A 19 4.59 9.77 2.35
CA GLN A 19 4.51 11.23 2.32
C GLN A 19 4.49 11.84 3.73
N GLU A 20 3.84 11.20 4.70
CA GLU A 20 3.74 11.70 6.08
C GLU A 20 5.07 11.60 6.85
N VAL A 21 5.86 10.55 6.60
CA VAL A 21 6.98 10.20 7.48
C VAL A 21 8.28 10.06 6.70
N GLU A 22 8.30 9.14 5.74
CA GLU A 22 9.54 8.67 5.13
C GLU A 22 10.15 9.72 4.18
N LYS A 23 9.31 10.46 3.45
CA LYS A 23 9.74 11.45 2.47
C LYS A 23 10.58 12.56 3.10
N GLY A 24 10.18 13.06 4.26
CA GLY A 24 10.92 14.09 4.98
C GLY A 24 12.30 13.62 5.47
N ASN A 25 12.39 12.36 5.91
CA ASN A 25 13.61 11.80 6.49
C ASN A 25 14.61 11.32 5.44
N TYR A 26 14.14 10.73 4.35
CA TYR A 26 14.99 10.05 3.37
C TYR A 26 15.05 10.74 2.01
N GLY A 27 14.00 11.47 1.62
CA GLY A 27 13.90 12.17 0.35
C GLY A 27 13.77 11.29 -0.89
N SER A 28 13.75 9.96 -0.74
CA SER A 28 13.35 9.02 -1.80
C SER A 28 12.87 7.69 -1.23
N VAL A 29 11.99 7.00 -1.97
CA VAL A 29 11.43 5.70 -1.57
C VAL A 29 12.53 4.65 -1.36
N LEU A 30 13.49 4.55 -2.30
CA LEU A 30 14.60 3.61 -2.17
C LEU A 30 15.48 3.87 -0.95
N LYS A 31 15.72 5.14 -0.59
CA LYS A 31 16.49 5.48 0.62
C LYS A 31 15.71 5.11 1.88
N ALA A 32 14.39 5.31 1.89
CA ALA A 32 13.54 4.90 3.00
C ALA A 32 13.54 3.38 3.17
N LEU A 33 13.34 2.62 2.09
CA LEU A 33 13.36 1.15 2.11
C LEU A 33 14.73 0.63 2.60
N ASN A 34 15.83 1.10 2.01
CA ASN A 34 17.17 0.66 2.41
C ASN A 34 17.55 1.10 3.83
N GLY A 35 17.02 2.23 4.30
CA GLY A 35 17.31 2.77 5.63
C GLY A 35 16.54 2.10 6.75
N ASN A 36 15.27 1.75 6.50
CA ASN A 36 14.40 1.13 7.50
C ASN A 36 14.51 -0.39 7.51
N ASP A 37 14.71 -1.03 6.35
CA ASP A 37 14.88 -2.47 6.24
C ASP A 37 15.86 -2.82 5.11
N PRO A 38 17.17 -2.95 5.40
CA PRO A 38 18.18 -3.26 4.38
C PRO A 38 17.94 -4.57 3.62
N ASP A 39 17.16 -5.50 4.19
CA ASP A 39 16.83 -6.80 3.60
C ASP A 39 15.45 -6.81 2.92
N TRP A 40 14.79 -5.65 2.72
CA TRP A 40 13.43 -5.56 2.16
C TRP A 40 13.25 -6.31 0.83
N LYS A 41 14.32 -6.41 0.02
CA LYS A 41 14.31 -7.13 -1.27
C LYS A 41 14.20 -8.65 -1.14
N LYS A 42 14.40 -9.19 0.06
CA LYS A 42 14.27 -10.61 0.38
C LYS A 42 12.93 -10.92 1.03
N ARG A 43 12.12 -9.90 1.32
CA ARG A 43 10.79 -10.07 1.93
C ARG A 43 9.84 -10.71 0.92
N GLU A 44 8.87 -11.44 1.44
CA GLU A 44 7.79 -12.01 0.64
C GLU A 44 6.73 -10.94 0.30
N LEU A 45 6.64 -9.90 1.12
CA LEU A 45 5.67 -8.83 0.96
C LEU A 45 6.24 -7.49 1.42
N ILE A 46 5.96 -6.43 0.67
CA ILE A 46 6.14 -5.05 1.11
C ILE A 46 4.81 -4.31 1.05
N VAL A 47 4.48 -3.56 2.10
CA VAL A 47 3.30 -2.71 2.16
C VAL A 47 3.73 -1.26 2.32
N MET A 48 3.44 -0.44 1.31
CA MET A 48 3.77 0.98 1.27
C MET A 48 2.48 1.78 1.17
N PRO A 49 1.89 2.24 2.29
CA PRO A 49 0.75 3.12 2.26
C PRO A 49 1.13 4.44 1.57
N SER A 50 0.21 4.98 0.77
CA SER A 50 0.37 6.27 0.11
C SER A 50 -0.90 7.09 0.24
N HIS A 51 -0.73 8.41 0.32
CA HIS A 51 -1.83 9.32 0.01
C HIS A 51 -2.10 9.30 -1.48
N VAL A 52 -3.32 9.70 -1.86
CA VAL A 52 -3.72 9.82 -3.25
C VAL A 52 -4.25 11.22 -3.48
N GLY A 53 -3.32 12.17 -3.61
CA GLY A 53 -3.56 13.50 -4.15
C GLY A 53 -2.79 13.70 -5.46
N SER A 54 -3.20 14.68 -6.26
CA SER A 54 -2.51 15.03 -7.51
C SER A 54 -1.00 15.31 -7.36
N SER A 55 -0.55 15.81 -6.20
CA SER A 55 0.86 16.03 -5.88
C SER A 55 1.65 14.77 -5.52
N ASP A 56 0.96 13.66 -5.26
CA ASP A 56 1.57 12.44 -4.70
C ASP A 56 1.80 11.37 -5.77
N ILE A 57 1.31 11.60 -7.00
CA ILE A 57 1.42 10.65 -8.11
C ILE A 57 2.87 10.28 -8.41
N SER A 58 3.79 11.23 -8.35
CA SER A 58 5.23 10.94 -8.54
C SER A 58 5.78 10.03 -7.45
N ASP A 59 5.33 10.18 -6.20
CA ASP A 59 5.78 9.32 -5.10
C ASP A 59 5.24 7.89 -5.28
N ILE A 60 3.99 7.74 -5.74
CA ILE A 60 3.40 6.43 -6.05
C ILE A 60 4.16 5.75 -7.19
N GLN A 61 4.53 6.52 -8.24
CA GLN A 61 5.36 6.00 -9.32
C GLN A 61 6.73 5.54 -8.81
N ASP A 62 7.38 6.32 -7.94
CA ASP A 62 8.66 5.94 -7.33
C ASP A 62 8.54 4.66 -6.48
N MET A 63 7.39 4.42 -5.84
CA MET A 63 7.12 3.17 -5.12
C MET A 63 6.99 1.97 -6.05
N ILE A 64 6.25 2.12 -7.15
CA ILE A 64 6.09 1.08 -8.16
C ILE A 64 7.46 0.74 -8.78
N ASP A 65 8.22 1.77 -9.19
CA ASP A 65 9.53 1.60 -9.80
C ASP A 65 10.52 0.94 -8.84
N ALA A 66 10.50 1.30 -7.55
CA ALA A 66 11.31 0.66 -6.53
C ALA A 66 10.97 -0.83 -6.41
N ALA A 67 9.68 -1.18 -6.32
CA ALA A 67 9.22 -2.56 -6.21
C ALA A 67 9.61 -3.39 -7.45
N HIS A 68 9.33 -2.89 -8.66
CA HIS A 68 9.72 -3.53 -9.91
C HIS A 68 11.22 -3.73 -10.03
N SER A 69 12.03 -2.75 -9.61
CA SER A 69 13.50 -2.86 -9.65
C SER A 69 14.06 -3.98 -8.77
N ALA A 70 13.28 -4.44 -7.79
CA ALA A 70 13.61 -5.54 -6.90
C ALA A 70 12.92 -6.86 -7.28
N GLY A 71 12.12 -6.89 -8.35
CA GLY A 71 11.45 -8.08 -8.86
C GLY A 71 10.12 -8.42 -8.18
N PHE A 72 9.51 -7.46 -7.47
CA PHE A 72 8.16 -7.63 -6.93
C PHE A 72 7.11 -7.34 -7.98
N ASP A 73 6.03 -8.12 -7.97
CA ASP A 73 4.76 -7.70 -8.54
C ASP A 73 4.12 -6.65 -7.63
N THR A 74 3.51 -5.64 -8.24
CA THR A 74 2.87 -4.52 -7.55
C THR A 74 1.36 -4.64 -7.62
N VAL A 75 0.72 -4.45 -6.47
CA VAL A 75 -0.73 -4.52 -6.34
C VAL A 75 -1.27 -3.20 -5.83
N ALA A 76 -2.17 -2.58 -6.60
CA ALA A 76 -2.91 -1.42 -6.15
C ALA A 76 -4.03 -1.85 -5.19
N VAL A 77 -4.05 -1.31 -3.98
CA VAL A 77 -5.15 -1.50 -3.02
C VAL A 77 -5.72 -0.14 -2.62
N PRO A 78 -6.50 0.52 -3.51
CA PRO A 78 -7.12 1.80 -3.19
C PRO A 78 -8.14 1.69 -2.07
N ILE A 79 -8.13 2.68 -1.18
CA ILE A 79 -9.24 2.97 -0.27
C ILE A 79 -10.04 4.11 -0.90
N VAL A 80 -11.30 3.81 -1.23
CA VAL A 80 -12.22 4.79 -1.82
C VAL A 80 -13.06 5.42 -0.72
N TYR A 81 -12.95 6.74 -0.57
CA TYR A 81 -13.79 7.54 0.31
C TYR A 81 -14.80 8.33 -0.53
N TYR A 82 -16.07 8.16 -0.21
CA TYR A 82 -17.16 8.92 -0.80
C TYR A 82 -18.28 9.08 0.23
N ASP A 83 -18.49 10.30 0.68
CA ASP A 83 -19.61 10.73 1.52
C ASP A 83 -20.09 12.13 1.09
N GLU A 84 -20.88 12.79 1.93
CA GLU A 84 -21.44 14.12 1.67
C GLU A 84 -20.39 15.26 1.73
N ASP A 85 -19.25 15.02 2.39
CA ASP A 85 -18.20 16.02 2.64
C ASP A 85 -16.86 15.69 1.94
N THR A 86 -16.64 14.43 1.54
CA THR A 86 -15.38 13.91 1.00
C THR A 86 -15.61 12.96 -0.17
N ASP A 87 -14.93 13.19 -1.29
CA ASP A 87 -14.92 12.29 -2.46
C ASP A 87 -13.53 12.26 -3.08
N ASN A 88 -12.84 11.13 -3.00
CA ASN A 88 -11.49 10.96 -3.57
C ASN A 88 -11.47 10.20 -4.90
N ARG A 89 -12.63 9.92 -5.50
CA ARG A 89 -12.71 9.09 -6.72
C ARG A 89 -12.00 9.73 -7.91
N GLU A 90 -12.07 11.05 -8.04
CA GLU A 90 -11.39 11.78 -9.12
C GLU A 90 -9.87 11.75 -8.94
N ASP A 91 -9.37 11.94 -7.71
CA ASP A 91 -7.94 11.90 -7.39
C ASP A 91 -7.34 10.49 -7.52
N LEU A 92 -8.16 9.46 -7.34
CA LEU A 92 -7.74 8.06 -7.50
C LEU A 92 -7.46 7.67 -8.95
N ALA A 93 -8.18 8.23 -9.91
CA ALA A 93 -8.09 7.80 -11.30
C ALA A 93 -6.67 7.91 -11.90
N PRO A 94 -5.92 9.02 -11.72
CA PRO A 94 -4.53 9.11 -12.16
C PRO A 94 -3.61 8.09 -11.49
N ALA A 95 -3.75 7.85 -10.18
CA ALA A 95 -2.94 6.87 -9.45
C ALA A 95 -3.20 5.43 -9.92
N LEU A 96 -4.46 5.12 -10.23
CA LEU A 96 -4.84 3.80 -10.75
C LEU A 96 -4.38 3.57 -12.19
N ALA A 97 -4.08 4.64 -12.95
CA ALA A 97 -3.58 4.53 -14.32
C ALA A 97 -2.08 4.19 -14.42
N LEU A 98 -1.36 4.18 -13.30
CA LEU A 98 0.05 3.82 -13.24
C LEU A 98 0.29 2.33 -13.54
N ASN A 99 1.57 1.96 -13.69
CA ASN A 99 2.02 0.65 -14.15
C ASN A 99 1.93 -0.44 -13.06
N TRP A 100 0.74 -0.67 -12.52
CA TRP A 100 0.46 -1.75 -11.58
C TRP A 100 0.36 -3.10 -12.30
N ASP A 101 0.85 -4.17 -11.68
CA ASP A 101 0.70 -5.54 -12.22
C ASP A 101 -0.71 -6.08 -11.95
N VAL A 102 -1.25 -5.81 -10.76
CA VAL A 102 -2.61 -6.20 -10.36
C VAL A 102 -3.32 -5.03 -9.66
N ARG A 103 -4.65 -4.97 -9.80
CA ARG A 103 -5.49 -3.96 -9.13
C ARG A 103 -6.56 -4.65 -8.30
N TRP A 104 -6.59 -4.36 -7.00
CA TRP A 104 -7.60 -4.84 -6.06
C TRP A 104 -8.37 -3.67 -5.49
N THR A 105 -9.59 -3.44 -5.96
CA THR A 105 -10.45 -2.43 -5.34
C THR A 105 -11.12 -3.01 -4.11
N ILE A 106 -10.73 -2.52 -2.93
CA ILE A 106 -11.38 -2.87 -1.66
C ILE A 106 -12.32 -1.72 -1.28
N SER A 107 -13.61 -2.02 -1.16
CA SER A 107 -14.55 -1.09 -0.59
C SER A 107 -14.28 -0.97 0.91
N ASN A 108 -13.88 0.21 1.36
CA ASN A 108 -13.67 0.49 2.76
C ASN A 108 -14.48 1.74 3.13
N PRO A 109 -15.77 1.58 3.49
CA PRO A 109 -16.60 2.70 3.88
C PRO A 109 -15.92 3.47 5.03
N TRP A 110 -16.14 4.78 5.06
CA TRP A 110 -15.53 5.61 6.09
C TRP A 110 -16.14 5.31 7.47
N HIS A 111 -15.27 5.27 8.49
CA HIS A 111 -15.62 5.10 9.89
C HIS A 111 -15.00 6.23 10.71
N GLU A 112 -15.79 6.86 11.60
CA GLU A 112 -15.30 7.89 12.53
C GLU A 112 -14.15 7.39 13.43
N ASN A 113 -14.17 6.11 13.81
CA ASN A 113 -13.17 5.52 14.68
C ASN A 113 -12.03 4.88 13.86
N PRO A 114 -10.77 5.32 14.05
CA PRO A 114 -9.62 4.77 13.33
C PRO A 114 -9.42 3.25 13.48
N SER A 115 -9.80 2.67 14.63
CA SER A 115 -9.66 1.22 14.86
C SER A 115 -10.63 0.40 14.02
N ASP A 116 -11.81 0.96 13.75
CA ASP A 116 -12.85 0.33 12.95
C ASP A 116 -12.48 0.39 11.46
N GLN A 117 -11.90 1.52 11.01
CA GLN A 117 -11.35 1.66 9.65
C GLN A 117 -10.24 0.63 9.36
N LEU A 118 -9.35 0.40 10.33
CA LEU A 118 -8.28 -0.58 10.22
C LEU A 118 -8.80 -2.03 10.27
N SER A 119 -9.86 -2.28 11.05
CA SER A 119 -10.47 -3.61 11.14
C SER A 119 -11.24 -3.99 9.87
N ALA A 120 -11.98 -3.03 9.29
CA ALA A 120 -12.67 -3.18 8.02
C ALA A 120 -11.70 -3.45 6.86
N PHE A 121 -10.58 -2.73 6.83
CA PHE A 121 -9.53 -2.95 5.85
C PHE A 121 -8.78 -4.28 6.06
N GLY A 122 -8.44 -4.58 7.31
CA GLY A 122 -7.54 -5.67 7.68
C GLY A 122 -8.06 -7.04 7.27
N ASN A 123 -9.29 -7.41 7.63
CA ASN A 123 -9.77 -8.77 7.38
C ASN A 123 -9.90 -9.10 5.88
N ASP A 124 -10.38 -8.15 5.07
CA ASP A 124 -10.56 -8.37 3.64
C ASP A 124 -9.23 -8.30 2.89
N LEU A 125 -8.40 -7.30 3.17
CA LEU A 125 -7.08 -7.20 2.55
C LEU A 125 -6.22 -8.42 2.87
N TRP A 126 -6.16 -8.86 4.14
CA TRP A 126 -5.33 -10.00 4.51
C TRP A 126 -5.83 -11.30 3.91
N SER A 127 -7.15 -11.47 3.78
CA SER A 127 -7.72 -12.62 3.08
C SER A 127 -7.33 -12.64 1.60
N TRP A 128 -7.24 -11.47 0.96
CA TRP A 128 -6.87 -11.35 -0.45
C TRP A 128 -5.36 -11.56 -0.67
N ILE A 129 -4.52 -10.90 0.13
CA ILE A 129 -3.06 -11.11 0.11
C ILE A 129 -2.73 -12.57 0.34
N SER A 130 -3.32 -13.19 1.37
CA SER A 130 -3.05 -14.58 1.67
C SER A 130 -3.46 -15.51 0.53
N ARG A 131 -4.56 -15.22 -0.18
CA ARG A 131 -4.97 -15.98 -1.37
C ARG A 131 -4.01 -15.82 -2.55
N ALA A 132 -3.44 -14.63 -2.74
CA ALA A 132 -2.54 -14.35 -3.84
C ALA A 132 -1.17 -14.99 -3.66
N LEU A 133 -0.69 -15.12 -2.41
CA LEU A 133 0.62 -15.70 -2.09
C LEU A 133 0.65 -17.24 -2.08
N VAL A 134 -0.51 -17.90 -2.05
CA VAL A 134 -0.62 -19.38 -1.98
C VAL A 134 -1.09 -20.04 -3.29
N GLN A 135 -1.36 -19.25 -4.32
CA GLN A 135 -1.69 -19.74 -5.67
C GLN A 135 -0.43 -19.87 -6.51
#